data_AF-C6H4Z9-F1
#
_entry.id   AF-C6H4Z9-F1
#
_cell.length_a   1.000
_cell.length_b   1.000
_cell.length_c   1.000
_cell.angle_alpha   90.00
_cell.angle_beta   90.00
_cell.angle_gamma   90.00
#
_symmetry.space_group_name_H-M   'P 1'
#
loop_
_entity.id
_entity.type
_entity.pdbx_description
1 polymer ?
#
loop_
_entity_poly.entity_id
_entity_poly.type
_entity_poly.pdbx_seq_one_letter_code
_entity_poly.pdbx_strand_id
1 'polypeptide(L)'
;MEIIHQTNKYFHDMQPWSLVNSQTQPQTQPQTQPQNPTLSSALYTTAESLRITGILLQPFMPHKAAELLDMLGVAREAGRRSFAAARLGADGDYGVPLVDLKQGTTGTLFPPLISEA
;
A
#
# COMPACT_ATOMS: atom_id res chain seq x y z
N MET A 1 5.52 3.77 -16.70
CA MET A 1 5.20 2.97 -15.50
C MET A 1 6.43 2.65 -14.62
N GLU A 2 7.58 3.31 -14.82
CA GLU A 2 8.87 2.88 -14.24
C GLU A 2 8.84 2.68 -12.71
N ILE A 3 8.28 3.63 -11.96
CA ILE A 3 8.15 3.55 -10.50
C ILE A 3 7.47 2.23 -10.05
N ILE A 4 6.41 1.79 -10.73
CA ILE A 4 5.69 0.56 -10.39
C ILE A 4 6.56 -0.69 -10.64
N HIS A 5 7.35 -0.71 -11.73
CA HIS A 5 8.27 -1.82 -11.99
C HIS A 5 9.39 -1.88 -10.95
N GLN A 6 9.95 -0.75 -10.54
CA GLN A 6 10.98 -0.70 -9.50
C GLN A 6 10.40 -1.05 -8.11
N THR A 7 9.18 -0.61 -7.77
CA THR A 7 8.49 -1.03 -6.54
C THR A 7 8.20 -2.53 -6.51
N ASN A 8 7.71 -3.10 -7.62
CA ASN A 8 7.47 -4.55 -7.71
C ASN A 8 8.77 -5.35 -7.59
N LYS A 9 9.85 -4.89 -8.22
CA LYS A 9 11.18 -5.49 -8.05
C LYS A 9 11.63 -5.42 -6.59
N TYR A 10 11.59 -4.23 -5.98
CA TYR A 10 11.97 -4.05 -4.58
C TYR A 10 11.18 -4.94 -3.61
N PHE A 11 9.86 -5.03 -3.79
CA PHE A 11 9.01 -5.89 -2.98
C PHE A 11 9.34 -7.39 -3.14
N HIS A 12 9.72 -7.80 -4.35
CA HIS A 12 10.21 -9.16 -4.62
C HIS A 12 11.58 -9.41 -3.97
N ASP A 13 12.54 -8.49 -4.13
CA ASP A 13 13.90 -8.58 -3.60
C ASP A 13 13.91 -8.58 -2.04
N MET A 14 12.95 -7.89 -1.39
CA MET A 14 12.82 -7.84 0.08
C MET A 14 12.12 -9.06 0.70
N GLN A 15 11.40 -9.87 -0.09
CA GLN A 15 10.64 -11.06 0.35
C GLN A 15 9.92 -10.93 1.71
N PRO A 16 9.05 -9.93 1.93
CA PRO A 16 8.48 -9.63 3.25
C PRO A 16 7.70 -10.80 3.88
N TRP A 17 7.11 -11.68 3.08
CA TRP A 17 6.46 -12.92 3.56
C TRP A 17 7.42 -13.88 4.27
N SER A 18 8.69 -13.92 3.86
CA SER A 18 9.74 -14.71 4.52
C SER A 18 10.13 -14.10 5.88
N LEU A 19 10.15 -12.76 5.96
CA LEU A 19 10.58 -12.01 7.15
C LEU A 19 9.63 -12.11 8.35
N VAL A 20 8.36 -12.48 8.13
CA VAL A 20 7.36 -12.76 9.19
C VAL A 20 7.72 -14.04 9.94
N ASN A 21 8.06 -15.11 9.22
CA ASN A 21 8.26 -16.44 9.83
C ASN A 21 9.49 -16.52 10.75
N SER A 22 10.48 -15.63 10.55
CA SER A 22 11.66 -15.49 11.40
C SER A 22 11.37 -15.02 12.83
N GLN A 23 10.13 -14.61 13.13
CA GLN A 23 9.71 -14.05 14.43
C GLN A 23 9.25 -15.15 15.43
N THR A 24 9.79 -16.36 15.33
CA THR A 24 9.33 -17.56 16.07
C THR A 24 9.80 -17.62 17.53
N GLN A 25 9.75 -16.50 18.25
CA GLN A 25 9.82 -16.48 19.72
C GLN A 25 8.40 -16.40 20.31
N PRO A 26 7.99 -17.34 21.19
CA PRO A 26 6.66 -17.30 21.79
C PRO A 26 6.56 -16.15 22.81
N GLN A 27 5.70 -15.16 22.54
CA GLN A 27 5.37 -14.10 23.51
C GLN A 27 3.85 -14.03 23.74
N THR A 28 3.49 -13.77 24.99
CA THR A 28 2.14 -13.95 25.56
C THR A 28 1.27 -12.69 25.51
N GLN A 29 1.49 -11.79 24.55
CA GLN A 29 0.77 -10.52 24.42
C GLN A 29 0.46 -10.17 22.96
N PRO A 30 -0.74 -9.64 22.65
CA PRO A 30 -1.09 -9.16 21.31
C PRO A 30 -0.39 -7.83 21.03
N GLN A 31 0.82 -7.87 20.44
CA GLN A 31 1.59 -6.68 20.09
C GLN A 31 1.28 -6.20 18.67
N THR A 32 0.93 -4.92 18.54
CA THR A 32 0.48 -4.27 17.29
C THR A 32 1.63 -3.70 16.43
N GLN A 33 2.85 -4.25 16.57
CA GLN A 33 4.06 -3.74 15.90
C GLN A 33 4.86 -4.88 15.25
N PRO A 34 5.31 -4.75 13.99
CA PRO A 34 6.20 -5.74 13.40
C PRO A 34 7.58 -5.61 14.05
N GLN A 35 7.97 -6.61 14.86
CA GLN A 35 9.23 -6.61 15.61
C GLN A 35 10.50 -6.65 14.73
N ASN A 36 10.35 -6.78 13.41
CA ASN A 36 11.45 -6.78 12.43
C ASN A 36 11.49 -5.42 11.68
N PRO A 37 12.50 -4.56 11.90
CA PRO A 37 12.56 -3.24 11.28
C PRO A 37 12.71 -3.30 9.75
N THR A 38 13.32 -4.36 9.21
CA THR A 38 13.44 -4.57 7.76
C THR A 38 12.08 -4.85 7.13
N LEU A 39 11.22 -5.63 7.78
CA LEU A 39 9.84 -5.87 7.35
C LEU A 39 9.02 -4.58 7.35
N SER A 40 9.08 -3.81 8.44
CA SER A 40 8.40 -2.51 8.56
C SER A 40 8.86 -1.54 7.47
N SER A 41 10.18 -1.47 7.21
CA SER A 41 10.76 -0.61 6.17
C SER A 41 10.33 -1.03 4.75
N ALA A 42 10.34 -2.34 4.44
CA ALA A 42 9.91 -2.86 3.15
C ALA A 42 8.43 -2.59 2.86
N LEU A 43 7.56 -2.82 3.85
CA LEU A 43 6.13 -2.52 3.73
C LEU A 43 5.88 -1.01 3.59
N TYR A 44 6.50 -0.18 4.42
CA TYR A 44 6.35 1.28 4.35
C TYR A 44 6.83 1.86 3.00
N THR A 45 8.00 1.44 2.51
CA THR A 45 8.56 1.90 1.24
C THR A 45 7.69 1.51 0.05
N THR A 46 7.09 0.32 0.10
CA THR A 46 6.10 -0.14 -0.89
C THR A 46 4.81 0.68 -0.82
N ALA A 47 4.32 0.98 0.40
CA ALA A 47 3.11 1.76 0.62
C ALA A 47 3.26 3.24 0.20
N GLU A 48 4.37 3.91 0.51
CA GLU A 48 4.68 5.26 0.00
C GLU A 48 4.74 5.28 -1.53
N SER A 49 5.37 4.28 -2.14
CA SER A 49 5.46 4.18 -3.61
C SER A 49 4.08 4.08 -4.25
N LEU A 50 3.18 3.27 -3.67
CA LEU A 50 1.79 3.15 -4.11
C LEU A 50 0.97 4.43 -3.82
N ARG A 51 1.20 5.10 -2.68
CA ARG A 51 0.55 6.38 -2.33
C ARG A 51 0.89 7.48 -3.32
N ILE A 52 2.18 7.66 -3.62
CA ILE A 52 2.67 8.63 -4.60
C ILE A 52 2.14 8.30 -5.99
N THR A 53 2.19 7.02 -6.39
CA THR A 53 1.64 6.55 -7.67
C THR A 53 0.14 6.82 -7.77
N GLY A 54 -0.64 6.55 -6.72
CA GLY A 54 -2.06 6.85 -6.65
C GLY A 54 -2.37 8.33 -6.86
N ILE A 55 -1.66 9.22 -6.14
CA ILE A 55 -1.81 10.67 -6.29
C ILE A 55 -1.54 11.12 -7.73
N LEU A 56 -0.46 10.63 -8.35
CA LEU A 56 -0.06 10.97 -9.71
C LEU A 56 -0.98 10.40 -10.80
N LEU A 57 -1.72 9.32 -10.52
CA LEU A 57 -2.67 8.71 -11.45
C LEU A 57 -4.06 9.35 -11.45
N GLN A 58 -4.40 10.20 -10.47
CA GLN A 58 -5.72 10.87 -10.38
C GLN A 58 -6.16 11.59 -11.68
N PRO A 59 -5.30 12.26 -12.47
CA PRO A 59 -5.71 12.90 -13.73
C PRO A 59 -6.07 11.90 -14.85
N PHE A 60 -5.61 10.66 -14.76
CA PHE A 60 -5.71 9.65 -15.82
C PHE A 60 -6.72 8.54 -15.49
N MET A 61 -6.80 8.16 -14.22
CA MET A 61 -7.72 7.12 -13.71
C MET A 61 -8.36 7.57 -12.38
N PRO A 62 -9.13 8.68 -12.36
CA PRO A 62 -9.57 9.33 -11.12
C PRO A 62 -10.28 8.39 -10.13
N HIS A 63 -11.20 7.55 -10.61
CA HIS A 63 -11.93 6.60 -9.77
C HIS A 63 -11.01 5.57 -9.11
N LYS A 64 -10.14 4.89 -9.89
CA LYS A 64 -9.25 3.85 -9.38
C LYS A 64 -8.07 4.40 -8.58
N ALA A 65 -7.63 5.63 -8.87
CA ALA A 65 -6.68 6.36 -8.04
C ALA A 65 -7.29 6.72 -6.68
N ALA A 66 -8.53 7.22 -6.64
CA ALA A 66 -9.23 7.50 -5.39
C ALA A 66 -9.49 6.23 -4.56
N GLU A 67 -9.87 5.13 -5.21
CA GLU A 67 -10.08 3.82 -4.59
C GLU A 67 -8.78 3.26 -3.99
N LEU A 68 -7.65 3.32 -4.70
CA LEU A 68 -6.33 2.96 -4.16
C LEU A 68 -5.96 3.80 -2.94
N LEU A 69 -6.19 5.12 -2.97
CA LEU A 69 -5.87 6.03 -1.86
C LEU A 69 -6.81 5.81 -0.65
N ASP A 70 -8.06 5.43 -0.90
CA ASP A 70 -9.01 4.99 0.13
C ASP A 70 -8.55 3.66 0.79
N MET A 71 -8.15 2.67 -0.01
CA MET A 71 -7.60 1.38 0.47
C MET A 71 -6.33 1.55 1.29
N LEU A 72 -5.45 2.50 0.93
CA LEU A 72 -4.23 2.83 1.67
C LEU A 72 -4.47 3.68 2.92
N GLY A 73 -5.70 4.15 3.18
CA GLY A 73 -6.00 4.95 4.37
C GLY A 73 -5.65 6.44 4.27
N VAL A 74 -5.33 6.95 3.07
CA VAL A 74 -4.97 8.36 2.86
C VAL A 74 -6.24 9.19 3.01
N ALA A 75 -6.23 10.27 3.80
CA ALA A 75 -7.42 11.10 3.98
C ALA A 75 -7.97 11.64 2.65
N ARG A 76 -9.30 11.82 2.56
CA ARG A 76 -9.99 12.36 1.35
C ARG A 76 -9.84 13.88 1.20
N GLU A 77 -9.10 14.52 2.10
CA GLU A 77 -8.74 15.93 2.05
C GLU A 77 -7.92 16.27 0.81
N ALA A 78 -8.30 17.35 0.10
CA ALA A 78 -7.61 17.78 -1.12
C ALA A 78 -6.11 18.04 -0.93
N GLY A 79 -5.69 18.48 0.26
CA GLY A 79 -4.27 18.67 0.59
C GLY A 79 -3.47 17.36 0.57
N ARG A 80 -3.98 16.32 1.23
CA ARG A 80 -3.35 14.99 1.37
C ARG A 80 -3.29 14.22 0.04
N ARG A 81 -4.18 14.56 -0.91
CA ARG A 81 -4.21 14.00 -2.28
C ARG A 81 -3.73 14.97 -3.36
N SER A 82 -3.14 16.11 -3.00
CA SER A 82 -2.58 17.08 -3.95
C SER A 82 -1.25 16.61 -4.54
N PHE A 83 -0.84 17.19 -5.67
CA PHE A 83 0.53 17.00 -6.20
C PHE A 83 1.63 17.38 -5.20
N ALA A 84 1.38 18.32 -4.28
CA ALA A 84 2.33 18.67 -3.22
C ALA A 84 2.53 17.56 -2.18
N ALA A 85 1.58 16.63 -2.07
CA ALA A 85 1.68 15.41 -1.27
C ALA A 85 2.32 14.22 -2.03
N ALA A 86 2.64 14.35 -3.33
CA ALA A 86 3.32 13.33 -4.13
C ALA A 86 4.84 13.24 -3.86
N ARG A 87 5.24 13.37 -2.58
CA ARG A 87 6.62 13.26 -2.08
C ARG A 87 6.67 12.19 -0.97
N LEU A 88 7.84 11.58 -0.77
CA LEU A 88 8.06 10.56 0.27
C LEU A 88 7.76 11.13 1.66
N GLY A 89 7.00 10.41 2.49
CA GLY A 89 6.69 10.84 3.86
C GLY A 89 5.90 12.14 3.95
N ALA A 90 5.12 12.48 2.92
CA ALA A 90 4.20 13.62 2.97
C ALA A 90 3.03 13.43 3.95
N ASP A 91 2.73 12.17 4.25
CA ASP A 91 1.65 11.72 5.09
C ASP A 91 2.21 10.74 6.12
N GLY A 92 2.07 11.06 7.41
CA GLY A 92 2.47 10.19 8.52
C GLY A 92 1.30 9.44 9.17
N ASP A 93 0.07 9.73 8.74
CA ASP A 93 -1.17 9.33 9.42
C ASP A 93 -1.95 8.25 8.63
N TYR A 94 -1.58 8.02 7.36
CA TYR A 94 -2.15 6.97 6.51
C TYR A 94 -1.72 5.55 6.92
N GLY A 95 -2.39 4.53 6.37
CA GLY A 95 -2.11 3.11 6.63
C GLY A 95 -3.27 2.34 7.28
N VAL A 96 -4.29 3.04 7.79
CA VAL A 96 -5.56 2.45 8.25
C VAL A 96 -6.62 2.66 7.15
N PRO A 97 -7.10 1.61 6.45
CA PRO A 97 -8.00 1.76 5.30
C PRO A 97 -9.27 2.57 5.59
N LEU A 98 -9.67 3.44 4.66
CA LEU A 98 -10.92 4.22 4.72
C LEU A 98 -12.14 3.46 4.19
N VAL A 99 -11.97 2.17 3.86
CA VAL A 99 -12.93 1.26 3.24
C VAL A 99 -12.66 -0.16 3.73
N ASP A 100 -13.70 -1.01 3.72
CA ASP A 100 -13.56 -2.43 4.00
C ASP A 100 -12.72 -3.13 2.91
N LEU A 101 -11.56 -3.68 3.32
CA LEU A 101 -10.70 -4.49 2.46
C LEU A 101 -11.28 -5.90 2.33
N LYS A 102 -12.31 -6.02 1.50
CA LYS A 102 -12.96 -7.28 1.14
C LYS A 102 -11.96 -8.35 0.72
N GLN A 103 -12.32 -9.62 0.91
CA GLN A 103 -11.46 -10.75 0.56
C GLN A 103 -11.72 -11.27 -0.85
N GLY A 104 -10.73 -11.98 -1.41
CA GLY A 104 -10.81 -12.59 -2.74
C GLY A 104 -10.86 -11.56 -3.89
N THR A 105 -11.45 -11.94 -5.02
CA THR A 105 -11.58 -11.08 -6.21
C THR A 105 -12.34 -9.78 -5.92
N THR A 106 -13.33 -9.81 -5.02
CA THR A 106 -14.10 -8.63 -4.58
C THR A 106 -13.27 -7.59 -3.83
N GLY A 107 -12.06 -7.94 -3.37
CA GLY A 107 -11.09 -7.03 -2.77
C GLY A 107 -10.06 -6.44 -3.74
N THR A 108 -10.07 -6.86 -5.01
CA THR A 108 -9.06 -6.42 -5.99
C THR A 108 -9.39 -5.04 -6.54
N LEU A 109 -8.39 -4.14 -6.54
CA LEU A 109 -8.51 -2.81 -7.15
C LEU A 109 -8.84 -2.92 -8.65
N PHE A 110 -8.28 -3.91 -9.34
CA PHE A 110 -8.60 -4.21 -10.74
C PHE A 110 -9.13 -5.66 -10.80
N PRO A 111 -10.44 -5.86 -11.00
CA PRO A 111 -10.99 -7.21 -11.18
C PRO A 111 -10.53 -7.82 -12.51
N PRO A 112 -10.54 -9.16 -12.64
CA PRO A 112 -10.20 -9.84 -13.89
C PRO A 112 -11.14 -9.44 -15.03
N LEU A 113 -10.67 -9.59 -16.27
CA LEU A 113 -11.48 -9.29 -17.45
C LEU A 113 -12.58 -10.34 -17.62
N ILE A 114 -13.74 -9.93 -18.14
CA ILE A 114 -14.90 -10.83 -18.39
C ILE A 114 -14.54 -11.93 -19.42
N SER A 115 -13.50 -11.71 -20.24
CA SER A 115 -12.94 -12.68 -21.18
C SER A 115 -11.99 -13.71 -20.55
N GLU A 116 -11.69 -13.61 -19.25
CA GLU A 116 -10.76 -14.47 -18.49
C GLU A 116 -11.47 -15.26 -17.38
N ALA A 117 -12.81 -15.31 -17.42
CA ALA A 117 -13.70 -15.88 -16.40
C ALA A 117 -14.48 -17.10 -16.90
#